data_AF-A0A1H7GZA8-F1
#
_entry.id   AF-A0A1H7GZA8-F1
#
_cell.length_a   1.000
_cell.length_b   1.000
_cell.length_c   1.000
_cell.angle_alpha   90.00
_cell.angle_beta   90.00
_cell.angle_gamma   90.00
#
_symmetry.space_group_name_H-M   'P 1'
#
loop_
_entity.id
_entity.type
_entity.pdbx_description
1 polymer ?
#
loop_
_entity_poly.entity_id
_entity_poly.type
_entity_poly.pdbx_seq_one_letter_code
_entity_poly.pdbx_strand_id
1 'polypeptide(L)'
;MSARNDSEIWLEANECSARIGLSKRALRLYEEHGLIRPRRTQKGWRLYGANEIARLHEILALKRLGLSLQRITALLQGKATDLAGVLSIQHDLLAEQRERAEQGLALVRAAQAKLATGASLTADELIRLAKEANMTESNTDTVAWRRYDQARPRTEVKIDPRRFERCTGFYKHPVGLIMAVTLEGDRFFLQLTGQPKVELFAENESNFFLKVVPAQLTFASAGSDRAETLTLHQGGYEAVAKRIDEAEAKRQSEELGERVRNRVPHPRSEETLRDFLEQQRCGTIPSELLSEELAEIVREQQPIVSAELESKGDLRKLGFRRVADDGVDIYEAQFAQGTLQCGIGFGQDGRVHTLWMLPA
;
A
#
# COMPACT_ATOMS: atom_id res chain seq x y z
N MET A 1 24.28 55.28 23.23
CA MET A 1 25.03 54.48 22.23
C MET A 1 24.11 53.38 21.76
N SER A 2 23.63 53.51 20.51
CA SER A 2 22.66 52.61 19.88
C SER A 2 23.40 51.77 18.83
N ALA A 3 23.41 50.45 18.99
CA ALA A 3 23.95 49.45 18.06
C ALA A 3 23.51 48.07 18.58
N ARG A 4 22.85 47.15 17.86
CA ARG A 4 22.33 47.03 16.50
C ARG A 4 20.97 46.33 16.63
N ASN A 5 19.94 46.85 15.97
CA ASN A 5 18.63 46.20 15.90
C ASN A 5 18.74 45.13 14.81
N ASP A 6 18.93 43.87 15.19
CA ASP A 6 18.83 42.74 14.26
C ASP A 6 17.43 42.80 13.65
N SER A 7 17.38 43.06 12.34
CA SER A 7 16.17 43.13 11.57
C SER A 7 15.45 41.79 11.65
N GLU A 8 14.47 41.69 12.54
CA GLU A 8 13.57 40.54 12.66
C GLU A 8 12.75 40.49 11.35
N ILE A 9 13.17 39.67 10.39
CA ILE A 9 12.50 39.54 9.10
C ILE A 9 11.19 38.78 9.33
N TRP A 10 10.08 39.51 9.31
CA TRP A 10 8.72 38.97 9.39
C TRP A 10 8.20 38.71 7.98
N LEU A 11 7.86 37.45 7.69
CA LEU A 11 7.35 37.06 6.37
C LEU A 11 5.83 37.00 6.39
N GLU A 12 5.18 37.49 5.34
CA GLU A 12 3.76 37.24 5.13
C GLU A 12 3.52 35.80 4.67
N ALA A 13 2.27 35.31 4.77
CA ALA A 13 1.93 33.93 4.40
C ALA A 13 2.33 33.53 2.98
N ASN A 14 2.33 34.46 2.02
CA ASN A 14 2.77 34.19 0.65
C ASN A 14 4.27 33.98 0.54
N GLU A 15 5.04 34.87 1.19
CA GLU A 15 6.50 34.84 1.16
C GLU A 15 7.03 33.66 1.99
N CYS A 16 6.44 33.40 3.16
CA CYS A 16 6.73 32.24 3.99
C CYS A 16 6.43 30.92 3.25
N SER A 17 5.29 30.84 2.56
CA SER A 17 4.90 29.69 1.73
C SER A 17 5.92 29.42 0.63
N ALA A 18 6.34 30.46 -0.10
CA ALA A 18 7.33 30.34 -1.16
C ALA A 18 8.73 29.94 -0.63
N ARG A 19 9.15 30.54 0.49
CA ARG A 19 10.50 30.34 1.05
C ARG A 19 10.69 28.97 1.70
N ILE A 20 9.64 28.42 2.29
CA ILE A 20 9.69 27.13 3.01
C ILE A 20 9.25 25.96 2.10
N GLY A 21 8.70 26.26 0.91
CA GLY A 21 8.18 25.22 0.00
C GLY A 21 6.89 24.57 0.51
N LEU A 22 6.11 25.30 1.31
CA LEU A 22 4.85 24.84 1.88
C LEU A 22 3.68 25.59 1.26
N SER A 23 2.50 24.96 1.14
CA SER A 23 1.30 25.69 0.72
C SER A 23 0.77 26.61 1.83
N LYS A 24 0.11 27.71 1.46
CA LYS A 24 -0.64 28.55 2.43
C LYS A 24 -1.66 27.76 3.24
N ARG A 25 -2.20 26.67 2.67
CA ARG A 25 -3.10 25.73 3.36
C ARG A 25 -2.37 24.94 4.45
N ALA A 26 -1.13 24.49 4.20
CA ALA A 26 -0.30 23.83 5.21
C ALA A 26 0.02 24.77 6.38
N LEU A 27 0.34 26.05 6.11
CA LEU A 27 0.55 27.05 7.17
C LEU A 27 -0.67 27.24 8.07
N ARG A 28 -1.88 27.32 7.48
CA ARG A 28 -3.14 27.38 8.23
C ARG A 28 -3.39 26.11 9.04
N LEU A 29 -3.18 24.95 8.43
CA LEU A 29 -3.34 23.66 9.10
C LEU A 29 -2.43 23.55 10.34
N TYR A 30 -1.18 24.00 10.24
CA TYR A 30 -0.25 23.97 11.37
C TYR A 30 -0.62 24.97 12.47
N GLU A 31 -1.14 26.16 12.11
CA GLU A 31 -1.71 27.09 13.09
C GLU A 31 -2.93 26.50 13.80
N GLU A 32 -3.85 25.87 13.07
CA GLU A 32 -5.06 25.21 13.61
C GLU A 32 -4.71 24.08 14.59
N HIS A 33 -3.65 23.32 14.32
CA HIS A 33 -3.14 22.27 15.21
C HIS A 33 -2.26 22.81 16.34
N GLY A 34 -2.13 24.14 16.46
CA GLY A 34 -1.36 24.81 17.50
C GLY A 34 0.15 24.63 17.39
N LEU A 35 0.64 24.16 16.25
CA LEU A 35 2.05 23.88 16.00
C LEU A 35 2.86 25.15 15.77
N ILE A 36 2.23 26.19 15.19
CA ILE A 36 2.81 27.52 14.98
C ILE A 36 1.81 28.58 15.45
N ARG A 37 2.31 29.75 15.84
CA ARG A 37 1.47 30.87 16.30
C ARG A 37 1.94 32.18 15.67
N PRO A 38 1.67 32.39 14.37
CA PRO A 38 2.11 33.60 13.68
C PRO A 38 1.50 34.85 14.30
N ARG A 39 2.28 35.94 14.35
CA ARG A 39 1.77 37.25 14.73
C ARG A 39 0.80 37.77 13.67
N ARG A 40 0.03 38.79 14.03
CA ARG A 40 -0.88 39.45 13.09
C ARG A 40 -0.58 40.94 12.97
N THR A 41 -0.68 41.47 11.75
CA THR A 41 -0.67 42.93 11.52
C THR A 41 -1.94 43.56 12.10
N GLN A 42 -1.97 44.89 12.22
CA GLN A 42 -3.21 45.62 12.57
C GLN A 42 -4.37 45.34 11.59
N LYS A 43 -4.06 44.99 10.33
CA LYS A 43 -5.04 44.59 9.31
C LYS A 43 -5.41 43.10 9.36
N GLY A 44 -4.88 42.34 10.33
CA GLY A 44 -5.20 40.93 10.58
C GLY A 44 -4.41 39.91 9.76
N TRP A 45 -3.38 40.34 9.00
CA TRP A 45 -2.56 39.44 8.17
C TRP A 45 -1.52 38.70 8.99
N ARG A 46 -1.26 37.43 8.66
CA ARG A 46 -0.30 36.56 9.37
C ARG A 46 1.14 36.93 9.03
N LEU A 47 1.95 37.12 10.06
CA LEU A 47 3.38 37.37 10.01
C LEU A 47 4.11 36.22 10.71
N TYR A 48 5.07 35.62 10.01
CA TYR A 48 5.89 34.51 10.48
C TYR A 48 7.29 35.05 10.77
N GLY A 49 7.71 34.96 12.03
CA GLY A 49 9.05 35.38 12.45
C GLY A 49 10.01 34.20 12.48
N ALA A 50 11.21 34.45 13.00
CA ALA A 50 12.26 33.43 13.11
C ALA A 50 11.79 32.17 13.85
N ASN A 51 10.98 32.32 14.91
CA ASN A 51 10.47 31.20 15.72
C ASN A 51 9.49 30.33 14.93
N GLU A 52 8.54 30.93 14.21
CA GLU A 52 7.62 30.17 13.37
C GLU A 52 8.36 29.49 12.22
N ILE A 53 9.35 30.16 11.62
CA ILE A 53 10.17 29.57 10.56
C ILE A 53 10.98 28.38 11.09
N ALA A 54 11.61 28.49 12.25
CA ALA A 54 12.35 27.38 12.87
C ALA A 54 11.41 26.19 13.16
N ARG A 55 10.22 26.47 13.70
CA ARG A 55 9.20 25.46 13.97
C ARG A 55 8.66 24.80 12.70
N LEU A 56 8.50 25.54 11.61
CA LEU A 56 8.12 25.00 10.31
C LEU A 56 9.19 24.05 9.74
N HIS A 57 10.48 24.41 9.86
CA HIS A 57 11.57 23.52 9.46
C HIS A 57 11.62 22.24 10.32
N GLU A 58 11.37 22.34 11.61
CA GLU A 58 11.30 21.20 12.53
C GLU A 58 10.14 20.25 12.15
N ILE A 59 8.95 20.80 11.88
CA ILE A 59 7.80 20.03 11.40
C ILE A 59 8.14 19.33 10.08
N LEU A 60 8.80 20.03 9.14
CA LEU A 60 9.24 19.46 7.86
C LEU A 60 10.25 18.33 8.05
N ALA A 61 11.22 18.50 8.95
CA ALA A 61 12.20 17.47 9.27
C ALA A 61 11.54 16.21 9.82
N LEU A 62 10.63 16.35 10.80
CA LEU A 62 9.88 15.23 11.35
C LEU A 62 8.95 14.58 10.32
N LYS A 63 8.38 15.38 9.42
CA LYS A 63 7.61 14.90 8.26
C LYS A 63 8.48 14.05 7.32
N ARG A 64 9.72 14.47 7.05
CA ARG A 64 10.69 13.73 6.24
C ARG A 64 11.16 12.44 6.94
N LEU A 65 11.16 12.42 8.27
CA LEU A 65 11.39 11.21 9.08
C LEU A 65 10.17 10.27 9.15
N GLY A 66 9.09 10.57 8.42
CA GLY A 66 7.92 9.70 8.30
C GLY A 66 6.87 9.85 9.40
N LEU A 67 6.98 10.86 10.28
CA LEU A 67 5.98 11.06 11.34
C LEU A 67 4.69 11.68 10.77
N SER A 68 3.55 11.16 11.26
CA SER A 68 2.24 11.75 10.96
C SER A 68 2.06 13.08 11.70
N LEU A 69 1.22 13.98 11.18
CA LEU A 69 0.99 15.29 11.78
C LEU A 69 0.50 15.18 13.24
N GLN A 70 -0.33 14.19 13.55
CA GLN A 70 -0.79 13.94 14.92
C GLN A 70 0.35 13.54 15.87
N ARG A 71 1.30 12.71 15.41
CA ARG A 71 2.49 12.34 16.19
C ARG A 71 3.46 13.51 16.33
N ILE A 72 3.65 14.31 15.27
CA ILE A 72 4.43 15.56 15.31
C ILE A 72 3.82 16.52 16.35
N THR A 73 2.50 16.67 16.37
CA THR A 73 1.81 17.50 17.37
C THR A 73 2.00 16.98 18.78
N ALA A 74 1.87 15.67 19.01
CA ALA A 74 2.12 15.08 20.33
C ALA A 74 3.57 15.32 20.80
N LEU A 75 4.53 15.13 19.90
CA LEU A 75 5.96 15.28 20.15
C LEU A 75 6.36 16.73 20.46
N LEU A 76 5.91 17.67 19.63
CA LEU A 76 6.20 19.09 19.80
C LEU A 76 5.42 19.75 20.94
N GLN A 77 4.43 19.05 21.50
CA GLN A 77 3.70 19.44 22.73
C GLN A 77 4.28 18.79 23.99
N GLY A 78 5.42 18.09 23.89
CA GLY A 78 6.09 17.47 25.05
C GLY A 78 5.40 16.22 25.59
N LYS A 79 4.51 15.58 24.82
CA LYS A 79 3.92 14.29 25.20
C LYS A 79 4.89 13.17 24.87
N ALA A 80 4.97 12.16 25.75
CA ALA A 80 5.75 10.96 25.52
C ALA A 80 5.36 10.33 24.17
N THR A 81 6.23 10.50 23.19
CA THR A 81 6.15 9.90 21.86
C THR A 81 7.42 9.08 21.70
N ASP A 82 7.29 7.87 21.15
CA ASP A 82 8.44 7.00 20.91
C ASP A 82 9.25 7.48 19.68
N LEU A 83 9.82 8.69 19.78
CA LEU A 83 10.72 9.23 18.77
C LEU A 83 11.96 8.35 18.63
N ALA A 84 12.43 7.77 19.74
CA ALA A 84 13.55 6.85 19.76
C ALA A 84 13.28 5.62 18.89
N GLY A 85 12.11 4.99 19.02
CA GLY A 85 11.71 3.86 18.16
C GLY A 85 11.56 4.25 16.69
N VAL A 86 11.04 5.44 16.37
CA VAL A 86 10.97 5.92 14.96
C VAL A 86 12.35 6.14 14.38
N LEU A 87 13.26 6.76 15.15
CA LEU A 87 14.64 6.99 14.71
C LEU A 87 15.42 5.67 14.59
N SER A 88 15.12 4.67 15.43
CA SER A 88 15.70 3.32 15.30
C SER A 88 15.26 2.65 14.00
N ILE A 89 13.95 2.66 13.69
CA ILE A 89 13.42 2.09 12.45
C ILE A 89 14.01 2.81 11.22
N GLN A 90 14.14 4.15 11.27
CA GLN A 90 14.78 4.92 10.20
C GLN A 90 16.27 4.61 10.06
N HIS A 91 16.98 4.45 11.18
CA HIS A 91 18.39 4.05 11.18
C HIS A 91 18.57 2.70 10.51
N ASP A 92 17.73 1.71 10.86
CA ASP A 92 17.84 0.36 10.32
C ASP A 92 17.53 0.33 8.81
N LEU A 93 16.51 1.07 8.38
CA LEU A 93 16.21 1.26 6.96
C LEU A 93 17.36 1.93 6.20
N LEU A 94 17.96 2.98 6.75
CA LEU A 94 19.12 3.66 6.14
C LEU A 94 20.35 2.75 6.11
N ALA A 95 20.55 1.91 7.12
CA ALA A 95 21.64 0.94 7.17
C ALA A 95 21.49 -0.12 6.07
N GLU A 96 20.28 -0.63 5.84
CA GLU A 96 19.97 -1.53 4.74
C GLU A 96 20.17 -0.87 3.37
N GLN A 97 19.73 0.38 3.20
CA GLN A 97 19.95 1.14 1.96
C GLN A 97 21.44 1.34 1.69
N ARG A 98 22.23 1.64 2.73
CA ARG A 98 23.69 1.73 2.61
C ARG A 98 24.30 0.41 2.16
N GLU A 99 23.90 -0.71 2.75
CA GLU A 99 24.43 -2.03 2.39
C GLU A 99 24.10 -2.38 0.92
N ARG A 100 22.87 -2.13 0.47
CA ARG A 100 22.49 -2.31 -0.95
C ARG A 100 23.31 -1.42 -1.88
N ALA A 101 23.51 -0.16 -1.51
CA ALA A 101 24.32 0.77 -2.30
C ALA A 101 25.79 0.32 -2.39
N GLU A 102 26.35 -0.20 -1.30
CA GLU A 102 27.70 -0.76 -1.26
C GLU A 102 27.83 -2.00 -2.16
N GLN A 103 26.83 -2.88 -2.18
CA GLN A 103 26.78 -4.06 -3.05
C GLN A 103 26.69 -3.66 -4.54
N GLY A 104 25.81 -2.72 -4.88
CA GLY A 104 25.73 -2.18 -6.25
C GLY A 104 27.05 -1.55 -6.71
N LEU A 105 27.70 -0.76 -5.84
CA LEU A 105 29.02 -0.18 -6.10
C LEU A 105 30.12 -1.24 -6.30
N ALA A 106 30.04 -2.38 -5.61
CA ALA A 106 30.98 -3.48 -5.78
C ALA A 106 30.79 -4.15 -7.15
N LEU A 107 29.55 -4.38 -7.59
CA LEU A 107 29.26 -4.92 -8.91
C LEU A 107 29.69 -4.01 -10.04
N VAL A 108 29.42 -2.70 -9.94
CA VAL A 108 29.88 -1.72 -10.92
C VAL A 108 31.39 -1.73 -11.03
N ARG A 109 32.12 -1.80 -9.91
CA ARG A 109 33.59 -1.90 -9.90
C ARG A 109 34.09 -3.20 -10.55
N ALA A 110 33.46 -4.33 -10.25
CA ALA A 110 33.82 -5.61 -10.85
C ALA A 110 33.60 -5.61 -12.38
N ALA A 111 32.50 -5.02 -12.83
CA ALA A 111 32.18 -4.87 -14.24
C ALA A 111 33.17 -3.97 -14.97
N GLN A 112 33.54 -2.83 -14.37
CA GLN A 112 34.56 -1.93 -14.89
C GLN A 112 35.93 -2.62 -15.02
N ALA A 113 36.34 -3.39 -14.00
CA ALA A 113 37.59 -4.15 -14.05
C ALA A 113 37.59 -5.21 -15.16
N LYS A 114 36.47 -5.93 -15.34
CA LYS A 114 36.31 -6.92 -16.41
C LYS A 114 36.41 -6.29 -17.80
N LEU A 115 35.72 -5.17 -18.02
CA LEU A 115 35.81 -4.41 -19.28
C LEU A 115 37.23 -3.88 -19.54
N ALA A 116 37.96 -3.46 -18.50
CA ALA A 116 39.34 -2.99 -18.63
C ALA A 116 40.32 -4.08 -19.10
N THR A 117 40.00 -5.35 -18.87
CA THR A 117 40.78 -6.50 -19.37
C THR A 117 40.43 -6.91 -20.81
N GLY A 118 39.52 -6.19 -21.48
CA GLY A 118 39.08 -6.47 -22.85
C GLY A 118 37.99 -7.56 -22.94
N ALA A 119 37.50 -8.07 -21.81
CA ALA A 119 36.38 -9.02 -21.77
C ALA A 119 35.03 -8.29 -21.88
N SER A 120 34.06 -8.93 -22.54
CA SER A 120 32.68 -8.42 -22.60
C SER A 120 31.87 -8.80 -21.35
N LEU A 121 30.86 -8.00 -21.04
CA LEU A 121 29.83 -8.34 -20.06
C LEU A 121 28.77 -9.20 -20.75
N THR A 122 28.28 -10.23 -20.06
CA THR A 122 27.17 -11.05 -20.55
C THR A 122 25.83 -10.34 -20.35
N ALA A 123 24.77 -10.81 -21.01
CA ALA A 123 23.42 -10.28 -20.83
C ALA A 123 22.95 -10.41 -19.37
N ASP A 124 23.24 -11.54 -18.70
CA ASP A 124 22.88 -11.75 -17.29
C ASP A 124 23.65 -10.81 -16.34
N GLU A 125 24.91 -10.54 -16.64
CA GLU A 125 25.72 -9.57 -15.88
C GLU A 125 25.20 -8.15 -16.06
N LEU A 126 24.79 -7.78 -17.28
CA LEU A 126 24.16 -6.50 -17.58
C LEU A 126 22.78 -6.35 -16.92
N ILE A 127 21.98 -7.42 -16.89
CA ILE A 127 20.68 -7.45 -16.19
C ILE A 127 20.89 -7.34 -14.68
N ARG A 128 21.88 -8.04 -14.12
CA ARG A 128 22.22 -7.96 -12.70
C ARG A 128 22.75 -6.57 -12.31
N LEU A 129 23.61 -5.98 -13.15
CA LEU A 129 24.03 -4.59 -13.01
C LEU A 129 22.86 -3.62 -13.11
N ALA A 130 21.96 -3.79 -14.07
CA ALA A 130 20.79 -2.94 -14.20
C ALA A 130 19.85 -3.06 -12.98
N LYS A 131 19.77 -4.24 -12.37
CA LYS A 131 18.93 -4.51 -11.19
C LYS A 131 19.55 -3.99 -9.88
N GLU A 132 20.87 -4.08 -9.73
CA GLU A 132 21.59 -3.68 -8.52
C GLU A 132 22.17 -2.24 -8.60
N ALA A 133 22.24 -1.63 -9.79
CA ALA A 133 22.77 -0.27 -10.03
C ALA A 133 21.74 0.80 -10.48
N ASN A 134 20.50 0.45 -10.86
CA ASN A 134 19.38 1.41 -10.86
C ASN A 134 18.91 1.60 -9.41
N MET A 135 18.88 2.77 -8.74
CA MET A 135 18.75 4.17 -9.16
C MET A 135 17.51 4.50 -10.02
N THR A 136 16.48 3.65 -10.00
CA THR A 136 15.12 4.02 -10.42
C THR A 136 14.14 3.78 -9.28
N GLU A 137 13.90 4.85 -8.53
CA GLU A 137 12.68 5.19 -7.79
C GLU A 137 12.02 4.11 -6.92
N SER A 138 12.55 4.01 -5.70
CA SER A 138 11.87 3.75 -4.42
C SER A 138 10.56 2.94 -4.42
N ASN A 139 10.62 1.62 -4.29
CA ASN A 139 9.41 0.82 -4.06
C ASN A 139 8.94 0.90 -2.59
N THR A 140 9.86 1.03 -1.62
CA THR A 140 9.51 1.13 -0.19
C THR A 140 8.97 2.52 0.18
N ASP A 141 9.53 3.62 -0.33
CA ASP A 141 8.96 4.95 -0.06
C ASP A 141 7.66 5.18 -0.82
N THR A 142 7.44 4.54 -1.98
CA THR A 142 6.18 4.71 -2.73
C THR A 142 5.03 3.97 -2.06
N VAL A 143 5.23 2.75 -1.56
CA VAL A 143 4.20 2.05 -0.77
C VAL A 143 3.97 2.74 0.58
N ALA A 144 5.03 3.20 1.26
CA ALA A 144 4.90 3.97 2.50
C ALA A 144 4.20 5.32 2.27
N TRP A 145 4.49 6.00 1.16
CA TRP A 145 3.83 7.24 0.75
C TRP A 145 2.38 7.01 0.35
N ARG A 146 2.08 5.95 -0.39
CA ARG A 146 0.69 5.54 -0.70
C ARG A 146 -0.07 5.19 0.58
N ARG A 147 0.50 4.40 1.49
CA ARG A 147 -0.08 4.13 2.82
C ARG A 147 -0.36 5.41 3.58
N TYR A 148 0.59 6.34 3.56
CA TYR A 148 0.43 7.65 4.17
C TYR A 148 -0.71 8.43 3.52
N ASP A 149 -0.78 8.54 2.19
CA ASP A 149 -1.82 9.28 1.49
C ASP A 149 -3.21 8.64 1.65
N GLN A 150 -3.30 7.32 1.57
CA GLN A 150 -4.52 6.54 1.78
C GLN A 150 -5.04 6.63 3.23
N ALA A 151 -4.15 6.81 4.22
CA ALA A 151 -4.52 6.99 5.62
C ALA A 151 -4.93 8.43 5.98
N ARG A 152 -4.83 9.40 5.05
CA ARG A 152 -5.21 10.79 5.34
C ARG A 152 -6.72 10.90 5.52
N PRO A 153 -7.18 11.75 6.46
CA PRO A 153 -8.59 12.08 6.60
C PRO A 153 -9.14 12.63 5.28
N ARG A 154 -10.23 12.04 4.80
CA ARG A 154 -10.94 12.46 3.59
C ARG A 154 -12.16 13.30 3.98
N THR A 155 -12.49 14.28 3.15
CA THR A 155 -13.67 15.13 3.35
C THR A 155 -14.72 14.74 2.34
N GLU A 156 -15.91 14.42 2.83
CA GLU A 156 -17.05 14.15 1.98
C GLU A 156 -17.51 15.43 1.27
N VAL A 157 -17.71 15.33 -0.03
CA VAL A 157 -18.32 16.36 -0.87
C VAL A 157 -19.72 15.89 -1.24
N LYS A 158 -20.72 16.73 -1.00
CA LYS A 158 -22.09 16.48 -1.47
C LYS A 158 -22.13 16.69 -2.99
N ILE A 159 -22.28 15.60 -3.72
CA ILE A 159 -22.43 15.58 -5.17
C ILE A 159 -23.85 15.08 -5.48
N ASP A 160 -24.42 15.57 -6.58
CA ASP A 160 -25.71 15.11 -7.10
C ASP A 160 -25.70 13.57 -7.34
N PRO A 161 -26.62 12.81 -6.70
CA PRO A 161 -26.80 11.36 -6.90
C PRO A 161 -26.77 10.91 -8.38
N ARG A 162 -27.29 11.71 -9.31
CA ARG A 162 -27.32 11.39 -10.74
C ARG A 162 -25.93 11.26 -11.36
N ARG A 163 -24.95 12.02 -10.88
CA ARG A 163 -23.56 11.98 -11.38
C ARG A 163 -22.84 10.70 -11.03
N PHE A 164 -23.42 9.87 -10.19
CA PHE A 164 -22.84 8.60 -9.79
C PHE A 164 -23.48 7.41 -10.46
N GLU A 165 -24.60 7.58 -11.15
CA GLU A 165 -25.23 6.50 -11.93
C GLU A 165 -24.22 5.88 -12.90
N ARG A 166 -23.31 6.70 -13.45
CA ARG A 166 -22.17 6.24 -14.27
C ARG A 166 -21.21 5.28 -13.55
N CYS A 167 -21.09 5.37 -12.23
CA CYS A 167 -20.24 4.52 -11.40
C CYS A 167 -20.99 3.26 -10.91
N THR A 168 -22.32 3.21 -11.03
CA THR A 168 -23.11 2.05 -10.57
C THR A 168 -22.98 0.86 -11.51
N GLY A 169 -22.82 -0.33 -10.94
CA GLY A 169 -22.64 -1.57 -11.69
C GLY A 169 -21.73 -2.55 -10.97
N PHE A 170 -21.27 -3.55 -11.71
CA PHE A 170 -20.44 -4.62 -11.19
C PHE A 170 -19.03 -4.53 -11.76
N TYR A 171 -18.05 -4.65 -10.89
CA TYR A 171 -16.63 -4.56 -11.22
C TYR A 171 -15.93 -5.83 -10.73
N LYS A 172 -15.20 -6.49 -11.61
CA LYS A 172 -14.49 -7.73 -11.32
C LYS A 172 -13.06 -7.42 -10.90
N HIS A 173 -12.72 -7.71 -9.66
CA HIS A 173 -11.39 -7.51 -9.09
C HIS A 173 -10.39 -8.54 -9.65
N PRO A 174 -9.07 -8.21 -9.75
CA PRO A 174 -8.06 -9.17 -10.20
C PRO A 174 -8.06 -10.51 -9.43
N VAL A 175 -8.32 -10.45 -8.12
CA VAL A 175 -8.42 -11.62 -7.23
C VAL A 175 -9.74 -12.41 -7.36
N GLY A 176 -10.57 -12.10 -8.38
CA GLY A 176 -11.81 -12.83 -8.69
C GLY A 176 -13.07 -12.35 -7.96
N LEU A 177 -12.95 -11.50 -6.94
CA LEU A 177 -14.10 -10.93 -6.23
C LEU A 177 -14.92 -9.97 -7.09
N ILE A 178 -16.24 -9.96 -6.91
CA ILE A 178 -17.13 -8.97 -7.50
C ILE A 178 -17.32 -7.82 -6.54
N MET A 179 -17.13 -6.60 -7.04
CA MET A 179 -17.48 -5.35 -6.39
C MET A 179 -18.76 -4.81 -7.02
N ALA A 180 -19.87 -4.87 -6.29
CA ALA A 180 -21.12 -4.25 -6.66
C ALA A 180 -21.19 -2.82 -6.11
N VAL A 181 -21.35 -1.85 -7.01
CA VAL A 181 -21.54 -0.44 -6.67
C VAL A 181 -23.00 -0.08 -6.94
N THR A 182 -23.71 0.34 -5.90
CA THR A 182 -25.16 0.58 -5.95
C THR A 182 -25.52 1.93 -5.36
N LEU A 183 -26.63 2.49 -5.85
CA LEU A 183 -27.27 3.69 -5.34
C LEU A 183 -28.60 3.30 -4.69
N GLU A 184 -28.77 3.61 -3.41
CA GLU A 184 -30.01 3.38 -2.66
C GLU A 184 -30.50 4.70 -2.07
N GLY A 185 -31.60 5.22 -2.62
CA GLY A 185 -32.02 6.59 -2.35
C GLY A 185 -30.92 7.57 -2.77
N ASP A 186 -30.38 8.31 -1.80
CA ASP A 186 -29.30 9.29 -2.03
C ASP A 186 -27.93 8.80 -1.54
N ARG A 187 -27.79 7.50 -1.21
CA ARG A 187 -26.56 6.93 -0.61
C ARG A 187 -25.90 5.90 -1.52
N PHE A 188 -24.57 5.95 -1.56
CA PHE A 188 -23.74 5.07 -2.36
C PHE A 188 -23.19 3.96 -1.52
N PHE A 189 -23.07 2.79 -2.14
CA PHE A 189 -22.56 1.64 -1.43
C PHE A 189 -21.72 0.75 -2.33
N LEU A 190 -20.69 0.19 -1.72
CA LEU A 190 -19.86 -0.86 -2.23
C LEU A 190 -20.21 -2.17 -1.50
N GLN A 191 -20.33 -3.25 -2.24
CA GLN A 191 -20.42 -4.58 -1.68
C GLN A 191 -19.46 -5.50 -2.42
N LEU A 192 -18.52 -6.08 -1.69
CA LEU A 192 -17.69 -7.18 -2.19
C LEU A 192 -18.45 -8.50 -1.99
N THR A 193 -18.26 -9.47 -2.89
CA THR A 193 -18.85 -10.81 -2.73
C THR A 193 -18.49 -11.38 -1.35
N GLY A 194 -19.49 -11.91 -0.64
CA GLY A 194 -19.32 -12.47 0.71
C GLY A 194 -19.20 -11.44 1.84
N GLN A 195 -19.09 -10.14 1.53
CA GLN A 195 -18.93 -9.09 2.54
C GLN A 195 -20.21 -8.26 2.73
N PRO A 196 -20.39 -7.66 3.93
CA PRO A 196 -21.46 -6.71 4.14
C PRO A 196 -21.27 -5.48 3.27
N LYS A 197 -22.40 -4.87 2.93
CA LYS A 197 -22.44 -3.63 2.17
C LYS A 197 -21.89 -2.47 3.02
N VAL A 198 -21.02 -1.65 2.43
CA VAL A 198 -20.39 -0.49 3.07
C VAL A 198 -20.67 0.77 2.29
N GLU A 199 -20.90 1.87 3.00
CA GLU A 199 -21.22 3.15 2.37
C GLU A 199 -19.97 3.81 1.76
N LEU A 200 -20.12 4.31 0.53
CA LEU A 200 -19.13 5.10 -0.19
C LEU A 200 -19.42 6.58 -0.03
N PHE A 201 -18.39 7.35 0.28
CA PHE A 201 -18.46 8.81 0.39
C PHE A 201 -17.65 9.44 -0.72
N ALA A 202 -18.24 10.40 -1.42
CA ALA A 202 -17.57 11.07 -2.52
C ALA A 202 -16.55 12.09 -1.99
N GLU A 203 -15.33 12.06 -2.52
CA GLU A 203 -14.34 13.12 -2.36
C GLU A 203 -14.39 14.07 -3.56
N ASN A 204 -14.66 13.54 -4.75
CA ASN A 204 -14.97 14.30 -5.96
C ASN A 204 -15.79 13.42 -6.94
N GLU A 205 -15.92 13.85 -8.20
CA GLU A 205 -16.75 13.16 -9.21
C GLU A 205 -16.32 11.73 -9.56
N SER A 206 -15.04 11.40 -9.35
CA SER A 206 -14.44 10.10 -9.70
C SER A 206 -13.80 9.40 -8.50
N ASN A 207 -13.54 10.12 -7.41
CA ASN A 207 -12.86 9.58 -6.23
C ASN A 207 -13.80 9.48 -5.03
N PHE A 208 -13.73 8.34 -4.36
CA PHE A 208 -14.56 7.96 -3.23
C PHE A 208 -13.69 7.38 -2.14
N PHE A 209 -14.22 7.35 -0.93
CA PHE A 209 -13.56 6.73 0.21
C PHE A 209 -14.56 6.03 1.13
N LEU A 210 -14.04 5.09 1.91
CA LEU A 210 -14.77 4.43 2.99
C LEU A 210 -14.43 5.10 4.33
N LYS A 211 -15.41 5.19 5.23
CA LYS A 211 -15.18 5.65 6.62
C LYS A 211 -14.87 4.49 7.58
N VAL A 212 -15.27 3.28 7.22
CA VAL A 212 -15.12 2.07 8.06
C VAL A 212 -13.74 1.45 7.96
N VAL A 213 -13.07 1.61 6.82
CA VAL A 213 -11.70 1.15 6.55
C VAL A 213 -10.96 2.21 5.74
N PRO A 214 -9.63 2.35 5.89
CA PRO A 214 -8.83 3.31 5.14
C PRO A 214 -8.62 2.82 3.70
N ALA A 215 -9.66 2.98 2.88
CA ALA A 215 -9.65 2.62 1.47
C ALA A 215 -10.30 3.70 0.61
N GLN A 216 -9.81 3.84 -0.62
CA GLN A 216 -10.34 4.76 -1.63
C GLN A 216 -10.67 4.02 -2.92
N LEU A 217 -11.61 4.59 -3.67
CA LEU A 217 -12.00 4.08 -4.97
C LEU A 217 -11.89 5.19 -6.00
N THR A 218 -11.25 4.90 -7.13
CA THR A 218 -11.19 5.80 -8.29
C THR A 218 -11.90 5.16 -9.46
N PHE A 219 -12.90 5.85 -9.99
CA PHE A 219 -13.64 5.43 -11.18
C PHE A 219 -13.10 6.15 -12.41
N ALA A 220 -12.77 5.39 -13.46
CA ALA A 220 -12.34 5.95 -14.72
C ALA A 220 -13.23 5.47 -15.88
N SER A 221 -13.40 6.33 -16.87
CA SER A 221 -14.07 6.04 -18.13
C SER A 221 -13.14 6.47 -19.27
N ALA A 222 -12.91 5.58 -20.24
CA ALA A 222 -12.13 5.89 -21.44
C ALA A 222 -13.01 6.46 -22.56
N GLY A 223 -13.99 7.31 -22.22
CA GLY A 223 -14.88 7.98 -23.17
C GLY A 223 -16.30 7.41 -23.27
N SER A 224 -16.68 6.46 -22.42
CA SER A 224 -18.05 5.96 -22.30
C SER A 224 -18.84 6.72 -21.21
N ASP A 225 -20.18 6.67 -21.30
CA ASP A 225 -21.09 7.32 -20.34
C ASP A 225 -21.02 6.67 -18.93
N ARG A 226 -20.43 5.47 -18.82
CA ARG A 226 -20.26 4.72 -17.57
C ARG A 226 -18.79 4.48 -17.27
N ALA A 227 -18.45 4.33 -15.99
CA ALA A 227 -17.08 4.02 -15.60
C ALA A 227 -16.73 2.58 -15.98
N GLU A 228 -15.68 2.40 -16.78
CA GLU A 228 -15.18 1.12 -17.27
C GLU A 228 -14.29 0.40 -16.24
N THR A 229 -13.62 1.17 -15.39
CA THR A 229 -12.75 0.64 -14.33
C THR A 229 -13.04 1.28 -12.98
N LEU A 230 -12.73 0.51 -11.95
CA LEU A 230 -12.74 0.90 -10.54
C LEU A 230 -11.39 0.48 -9.96
N THR A 231 -10.57 1.44 -9.56
CA THR A 231 -9.31 1.17 -8.85
C THR A 231 -9.56 1.23 -7.35
N LEU A 232 -9.29 0.14 -6.64
CA LEU A 232 -9.29 0.09 -5.18
C LEU A 232 -7.90 0.45 -4.67
N HIS A 233 -7.81 1.48 -3.82
CA HIS A 233 -6.58 1.93 -3.18
C HIS A 233 -6.64 1.58 -1.69
N GLN A 234 -5.83 0.62 -1.23
CA GLN A 234 -5.84 0.18 0.16
C GLN A 234 -4.49 -0.40 0.59
N GLY A 235 -4.04 -0.07 1.80
CA GLY A 235 -2.83 -0.65 2.39
C GLY A 235 -1.52 -0.32 1.65
N GLY A 236 -1.50 0.72 0.82
CA GLY A 236 -0.39 1.10 -0.05
C GLY A 236 -0.41 0.47 -1.44
N TYR A 237 -1.39 -0.40 -1.69
CA TYR A 237 -1.57 -1.10 -2.95
C TYR A 237 -2.74 -0.52 -3.72
N GLU A 238 -2.74 -0.79 -5.03
CA GLU A 238 -3.80 -0.39 -5.95
C GLU A 238 -4.17 -1.61 -6.80
N ALA A 239 -5.47 -1.86 -6.93
CA ALA A 239 -5.98 -2.96 -7.74
C ALA A 239 -7.07 -2.46 -8.68
N VAL A 240 -6.86 -2.66 -9.98
CA VAL A 240 -7.78 -2.19 -11.03
C VAL A 240 -8.79 -3.28 -11.34
N ALA A 241 -10.06 -3.03 -11.01
CA ALA A 241 -11.18 -3.88 -11.37
C ALA A 241 -11.85 -3.40 -12.66
N LYS A 242 -12.27 -4.35 -13.49
CA LYS A 242 -12.93 -4.09 -14.77
C LYS A 242 -14.43 -4.20 -14.63
N ARG A 243 -15.19 -3.29 -15.23
CA ARG A 243 -16.64 -3.40 -15.29
C ARG A 243 -17.04 -4.66 -16.07
N ILE A 244 -18.03 -5.39 -15.54
CA ILE A 244 -18.64 -6.57 -16.16
C ILE A 244 -20.17 -6.40 -16.22
N ASP A 245 -20.83 -7.23 -17.02
CA ASP A 245 -22.28 -7.26 -17.07
C ASP A 245 -22.89 -7.91 -15.81
N GLU A 246 -24.13 -7.56 -15.50
CA GLU A 246 -24.83 -8.04 -14.31
C GLU A 246 -25.05 -9.56 -14.32
N ALA A 247 -25.25 -10.17 -15.49
CA ALA A 247 -25.45 -11.61 -15.57
C ALA A 247 -24.15 -12.35 -15.26
N GLU A 248 -23.00 -11.88 -15.75
CA GLU A 248 -21.68 -12.40 -15.36
C GLU A 248 -21.43 -12.24 -13.86
N ALA A 249 -21.70 -11.06 -13.31
CA ALA A 249 -21.52 -10.78 -11.89
C ALA A 249 -22.34 -11.72 -10.99
N LYS A 250 -23.61 -11.94 -11.35
CA LYS A 250 -24.50 -12.87 -10.65
C LYS A 250 -24.01 -14.30 -10.75
N ARG A 251 -23.62 -14.77 -11.94
CA ARG A 251 -23.08 -16.13 -12.12
C ARG A 251 -21.85 -16.36 -11.24
N GLN A 252 -20.87 -15.46 -11.24
CA GLN A 252 -19.64 -15.60 -10.46
C GLN A 252 -19.89 -15.51 -8.95
N SER A 253 -20.82 -14.63 -8.52
CA SER A 253 -21.18 -14.54 -7.10
C SER A 253 -21.94 -15.78 -6.62
N GLU A 254 -22.82 -16.35 -7.46
CA GLU A 254 -23.53 -17.60 -7.15
C GLU A 254 -22.57 -18.79 -7.11
N GLU A 255 -21.66 -18.91 -8.07
CA GLU A 255 -20.63 -19.95 -8.11
C GLU A 255 -19.75 -19.92 -6.85
N LEU A 256 -19.33 -18.72 -6.42
CA LEU A 256 -18.61 -18.55 -5.16
C LEU A 256 -19.47 -18.93 -3.96
N GLY A 257 -20.74 -18.49 -3.95
CA GLY A 257 -21.69 -18.84 -2.90
C GLY A 257 -21.92 -20.35 -2.79
N GLU A 258 -22.00 -21.07 -3.90
CA GLU A 258 -22.10 -22.52 -3.95
C GLU A 258 -20.82 -23.19 -3.42
N ARG A 259 -19.63 -22.71 -3.82
CA ARG A 259 -18.35 -23.20 -3.27
C ARG A 259 -18.29 -23.06 -1.75
N VAL A 260 -18.71 -21.93 -1.22
CA VAL A 260 -18.75 -21.67 0.23
C VAL A 260 -19.78 -22.55 0.93
N ARG A 261 -21.03 -22.58 0.45
CA ARG A 261 -22.11 -23.38 1.05
C ARG A 261 -21.84 -24.87 1.03
N ASN A 262 -21.36 -25.38 -0.11
CA ASN A 262 -21.12 -26.80 -0.32
C ASN A 262 -19.71 -27.25 0.10
N ARG A 263 -18.86 -26.31 0.55
CA ARG A 263 -17.46 -26.55 0.93
C ARG A 263 -16.69 -27.26 -0.18
N VAL A 264 -16.75 -26.70 -1.38
CA VAL A 264 -16.04 -27.22 -2.55
C VAL A 264 -14.83 -26.33 -2.84
N PRO A 265 -13.60 -26.83 -2.67
CA PRO A 265 -12.41 -26.05 -2.99
C PRO A 265 -12.29 -25.79 -4.49
N HIS A 266 -11.49 -24.80 -4.87
CA HIS A 266 -11.08 -24.62 -6.25
C HIS A 266 -10.34 -25.88 -6.74
N PRO A 267 -10.59 -26.39 -7.97
CA PRO A 267 -10.05 -27.67 -8.43
C PRO A 267 -8.52 -27.78 -8.39
N ARG A 268 -7.82 -26.66 -8.54
CA ARG A 268 -6.34 -26.60 -8.55
C ARG A 268 -5.72 -26.30 -7.19
N SER A 269 -6.51 -25.96 -6.17
CA SER A 269 -6.01 -25.43 -4.90
C SER A 269 -5.13 -26.42 -4.13
N GLU A 270 -5.56 -27.68 -4.01
CA GLU A 270 -4.81 -28.68 -3.24
C GLU A 270 -3.45 -28.99 -3.87
N GLU A 271 -3.42 -29.30 -5.16
CA GLU A 271 -2.18 -29.59 -5.91
C GLU A 271 -1.24 -28.38 -5.87
N THR A 272 -1.74 -27.19 -6.19
CA THR A 272 -0.93 -25.95 -6.19
C THR A 272 -0.34 -25.67 -4.80
N LEU A 273 -1.09 -25.90 -3.73
CA LEU A 273 -0.61 -25.67 -2.37
C LEU A 273 0.43 -26.70 -1.95
N ARG A 274 0.30 -27.98 -2.36
CA ARG A 274 1.33 -29.01 -2.12
C ARG A 274 2.63 -28.64 -2.81
N ASP A 275 2.56 -28.31 -4.10
CA ASP A 275 3.72 -27.92 -4.89
C ASP A 275 4.40 -26.67 -4.30
N PHE A 276 3.60 -25.69 -3.87
CA PHE A 276 4.13 -24.50 -3.22
C PHE A 276 4.88 -24.83 -1.92
N LEU A 277 4.28 -25.61 -1.01
CA LEU A 277 4.90 -25.96 0.27
C LEU A 277 6.19 -26.77 0.07
N GLU A 278 6.21 -27.68 -0.91
CA GLU A 278 7.41 -28.47 -1.23
C GLU A 278 8.53 -27.60 -1.82
N GLN A 279 8.21 -26.73 -2.79
CA GLN A 279 9.20 -25.84 -3.39
C GLN A 279 9.77 -24.85 -2.38
N GLN A 280 8.93 -24.23 -1.55
CA GLN A 280 9.41 -23.31 -0.51
C GLN A 280 10.35 -23.99 0.48
N ARG A 281 10.07 -25.24 0.86
CA ARG A 281 10.95 -26.03 1.72
C ARG A 281 12.29 -26.37 1.06
N CYS A 282 12.31 -26.53 -0.25
CA CYS A 282 13.54 -26.73 -1.03
C CYS A 282 14.25 -25.40 -1.37
N GLY A 283 13.76 -24.28 -0.83
CA GLY A 283 14.29 -22.95 -1.08
C GLY A 283 13.97 -22.39 -2.47
N THR A 284 13.04 -22.98 -3.22
CA THR A 284 12.60 -22.50 -4.53
C THR A 284 11.21 -21.85 -4.46
N ILE A 285 10.88 -21.03 -5.47
CA ILE A 285 9.60 -20.31 -5.52
C ILE A 285 8.95 -20.62 -6.87
N PRO A 286 7.69 -21.09 -6.89
CA PRO A 286 6.96 -21.33 -8.12
C PRO A 286 6.47 -20.00 -8.71
N SER A 287 7.37 -19.16 -9.24
CA SER A 287 7.03 -17.81 -9.70
C SER A 287 6.01 -17.78 -10.84
N GLU A 288 5.90 -18.87 -11.61
CA GLU A 288 4.91 -18.99 -12.70
C GLU A 288 3.48 -19.22 -12.19
N LEU A 289 3.34 -19.75 -10.96
CA LEU A 289 2.05 -20.00 -10.32
C LEU A 289 1.52 -18.79 -9.56
N LEU A 290 2.37 -17.82 -9.23
CA LEU A 290 2.02 -16.65 -8.42
C LEU A 290 1.76 -15.42 -9.29
N SER A 291 0.89 -14.52 -8.82
CA SER A 291 0.82 -13.16 -9.37
C SER A 291 2.17 -12.45 -9.16
N GLU A 292 2.45 -11.41 -9.96
CA GLU A 292 3.71 -10.68 -9.86
C GLU A 292 3.88 -10.06 -8.45
N GLU A 293 2.81 -9.51 -7.90
CA GLU A 293 2.78 -8.89 -6.57
C GLU A 293 3.03 -9.92 -5.46
N LEU A 294 2.38 -11.09 -5.55
CA LEU A 294 2.57 -12.15 -4.56
C LEU A 294 3.95 -12.80 -4.68
N ALA A 295 4.49 -12.94 -5.89
CA ALA A 295 5.82 -13.50 -6.12
C ALA A 295 6.93 -12.65 -5.47
N GLU A 296 6.77 -11.32 -5.45
CA GLU A 296 7.69 -10.42 -4.74
C GLU A 296 7.65 -10.65 -3.22
N ILE A 297 6.45 -10.68 -2.63
CA ILE A 297 6.26 -10.91 -1.18
C ILE A 297 6.85 -12.27 -0.77
N VAL A 298 6.52 -13.31 -1.52
CA VAL A 298 7.03 -14.66 -1.27
C VAL A 298 8.55 -14.72 -1.40
N ARG A 299 9.15 -13.99 -2.35
CA ARG A 299 10.61 -13.94 -2.54
C ARG A 299 11.34 -13.23 -1.42
N GLU A 300 10.76 -12.17 -0.89
CA GLU A 300 11.30 -11.45 0.26
C GLU A 300 11.26 -12.31 1.54
N GLN A 301 10.19 -13.09 1.73
CA GLN A 301 9.99 -13.92 2.92
C GLN A 301 10.59 -15.33 2.80
N GLN A 302 11.12 -15.70 1.63
CA GLN A 302 11.59 -17.07 1.33
C GLN A 302 12.54 -17.64 2.40
N PRO A 303 13.55 -16.92 2.93
CA PRO A 303 14.48 -17.51 3.89
C PRO A 303 13.79 -17.88 5.21
N ILE A 304 12.83 -17.05 5.63
CA ILE A 304 12.07 -17.24 6.88
C ILE A 304 11.10 -18.40 6.73
N VAL A 305 10.35 -18.41 5.62
CA VAL A 305 9.36 -19.44 5.31
C VAL A 305 10.03 -20.81 5.08
N SER A 306 11.15 -20.85 4.35
CA SER A 306 11.92 -22.08 4.13
C SER A 306 12.40 -22.67 5.44
N ALA A 307 13.03 -21.86 6.31
CA ALA A 307 13.51 -22.30 7.61
C ALA A 307 12.37 -22.84 8.50
N GLU A 308 11.21 -22.19 8.49
CA GLU A 308 10.03 -22.68 9.23
C GLU A 308 9.56 -24.03 8.68
N LEU A 309 9.40 -24.17 7.37
CA LEU A 309 8.93 -25.42 6.75
C LEU A 309 9.95 -26.56 6.92
N GLU A 310 11.25 -26.28 6.83
CA GLU A 310 12.32 -27.24 7.13
C GLU A 310 12.25 -27.74 8.57
N SER A 311 12.05 -26.84 9.54
CA SER A 311 11.92 -27.22 10.96
C SER A 311 10.74 -28.15 11.23
N LYS A 312 9.68 -28.04 10.43
CA LYS A 312 8.48 -28.89 10.53
C LYS A 312 8.64 -30.25 9.83
N GLY A 313 9.60 -30.40 8.93
CA GLY A 313 9.87 -31.63 8.19
C GLY A 313 8.85 -31.91 7.07
N ASP A 314 8.74 -33.16 6.63
CA ASP A 314 7.90 -33.53 5.48
C ASP A 314 6.40 -33.30 5.73
N LEU A 315 5.69 -32.83 4.70
CA LEU A 315 4.23 -32.77 4.69
C LEU A 315 3.64 -34.19 4.70
N ARG A 316 2.86 -34.53 5.74
CA ARG A 316 2.21 -35.83 5.90
C ARG A 316 0.80 -35.84 5.33
N LYS A 317 0.05 -34.77 5.56
CA LYS A 317 -1.35 -34.67 5.15
C LYS A 317 -1.71 -33.21 4.88
N LEU A 318 -2.52 -33.00 3.86
CA LEU A 318 -3.16 -31.72 3.59
C LEU A 318 -4.67 -31.96 3.61
N GLY A 319 -5.37 -31.35 4.55
CA GLY A 319 -6.80 -31.54 4.75
C GLY A 319 -7.57 -30.27 4.45
N PHE A 320 -8.45 -30.30 3.46
CA PHE A 320 -9.36 -29.20 3.18
C PHE A 320 -10.30 -28.97 4.38
N ARG A 321 -10.45 -27.70 4.80
CA ARG A 321 -11.28 -27.31 5.94
C ARG A 321 -12.57 -26.60 5.49
N ARG A 322 -12.44 -25.54 4.70
CA ARG A 322 -13.55 -24.72 4.21
C ARG A 322 -13.10 -23.77 3.10
N VAL A 323 -14.06 -23.19 2.40
CA VAL A 323 -13.86 -21.96 1.62
C VAL A 323 -14.27 -20.77 2.51
N ALA A 324 -13.48 -19.70 2.53
CA ALA A 324 -13.86 -18.45 3.17
C ALA A 324 -14.83 -17.65 2.31
N ASP A 325 -15.53 -16.67 2.91
CA ASP A 325 -16.55 -15.87 2.20
C ASP A 325 -15.95 -15.04 1.05
N ASP A 326 -14.65 -14.78 1.10
CA ASP A 326 -13.85 -14.13 0.06
C ASP A 326 -13.28 -15.11 -0.99
N GLY A 327 -13.63 -16.40 -0.93
CA GLY A 327 -13.25 -17.41 -1.91
C GLY A 327 -11.91 -18.09 -1.69
N VAL A 328 -11.20 -17.74 -0.61
CA VAL A 328 -9.94 -18.38 -0.24
C VAL A 328 -10.21 -19.80 0.28
N ASP A 329 -9.57 -20.79 -0.32
CA ASP A 329 -9.64 -22.18 0.16
C ASP A 329 -8.67 -22.35 1.34
N ILE A 330 -9.19 -22.88 2.44
CA ILE A 330 -8.43 -23.06 3.68
C ILE A 330 -8.15 -24.53 3.91
N TYR A 331 -6.88 -24.82 4.12
CA TYR A 331 -6.34 -26.15 4.39
C TYR A 331 -5.64 -26.19 5.74
N GLU A 332 -5.63 -27.38 6.33
CA GLU A 332 -4.72 -27.71 7.42
C GLU A 332 -3.61 -28.62 6.87
N ALA A 333 -2.39 -28.12 6.95
CA ALA A 333 -1.17 -28.83 6.58
C ALA A 333 -0.56 -29.48 7.83
N GLN A 334 -0.50 -30.80 7.84
CA GLN A 334 0.11 -31.58 8.91
C GLN A 334 1.50 -32.04 8.45
N PHE A 335 2.53 -31.60 9.17
CA PHE A 335 3.91 -31.95 8.89
C PHE A 335 4.40 -33.03 9.86
N ALA A 336 5.63 -33.50 9.69
CA ALA A 336 6.26 -34.43 10.64
C ALA A 336 6.35 -33.83 12.06
N GLN A 337 6.53 -32.51 12.16
CA GLN A 337 6.56 -31.75 13.40
C GLN A 337 5.61 -30.55 13.31
N GLY A 338 4.43 -30.69 13.91
CA GLY A 338 3.45 -29.61 14.02
C GLY A 338 2.54 -29.43 12.81
N THR A 339 1.71 -28.39 12.89
CA THR A 339 0.61 -28.12 11.95
C THR A 339 0.59 -26.65 11.58
N LEU A 340 0.17 -26.36 10.34
CA LEU A 340 -0.09 -25.01 9.85
C LEU A 340 -1.49 -24.95 9.23
N GLN A 341 -2.14 -23.80 9.36
CA GLN A 341 -3.28 -23.44 8.55
C GLN A 341 -2.79 -22.64 7.34
N CYS A 342 -3.21 -23.04 6.15
CA CYS A 342 -2.84 -22.40 4.90
C CYS A 342 -4.09 -21.91 4.19
N GLY A 343 -4.05 -20.70 3.65
CA GLY A 343 -5.08 -20.20 2.75
C GLY A 343 -4.51 -19.96 1.35
N ILE A 344 -5.24 -20.37 0.32
CA ILE A 344 -4.87 -20.16 -1.08
C ILE A 344 -6.06 -19.63 -1.88
N GLY A 345 -5.83 -18.60 -2.70
CA GLY A 345 -6.85 -17.97 -3.54
C GLY A 345 -6.31 -17.64 -4.94
N PHE A 346 -7.16 -17.84 -5.94
CA PHE A 346 -6.81 -17.69 -7.36
C PHE A 346 -7.41 -16.41 -7.95
N GLY A 347 -6.62 -15.73 -8.77
CA GLY A 347 -7.08 -14.61 -9.58
C GLY A 347 -7.63 -15.06 -10.94
N GLN A 348 -8.05 -14.08 -11.74
CA GLN A 348 -8.64 -14.33 -13.07
C GLN A 348 -7.66 -14.90 -14.09
N ASP A 349 -6.37 -14.62 -13.92
CA ASP A 349 -5.28 -15.14 -14.74
C ASP A 349 -4.98 -16.63 -14.42
N GLY A 350 -5.73 -17.23 -13.49
CA GLY A 350 -5.53 -18.59 -13.03
C GLY A 350 -4.27 -18.75 -12.17
N ARG A 351 -3.63 -17.65 -11.77
CA ARG A 351 -2.49 -17.63 -10.84
C ARG A 351 -3.00 -17.46 -9.41
N VAL A 352 -2.13 -17.74 -8.45
CA VAL A 352 -2.38 -17.52 -7.03
C VAL A 352 -2.17 -16.04 -6.73
N HIS A 353 -3.20 -15.39 -6.22
CA HIS A 353 -3.17 -13.98 -5.79
C HIS A 353 -3.24 -13.84 -4.27
N THR A 354 -3.60 -14.91 -3.56
CA THR A 354 -3.66 -14.92 -2.09
C THR A 354 -3.02 -16.20 -1.59
N LEU A 355 -2.06 -16.03 -0.69
CA LEU A 355 -1.40 -17.13 -0.02
C LEU A 355 -0.94 -16.68 1.36
N TRP A 356 -1.29 -17.44 2.38
CA TRP A 356 -0.84 -17.20 3.75
C TRP A 356 -0.72 -18.50 4.50
N MET A 357 0.16 -18.50 5.51
CA MET A 357 0.40 -19.62 6.41
C MET A 357 0.41 -19.08 7.84
N LEU A 358 -0.34 -19.73 8.72
CA LEU A 358 -0.43 -19.36 10.13
C LEU A 358 -0.26 -20.61 10.99
N PRO A 359 0.34 -20.50 12.19
CA PRO A 359 0.27 -21.56 13.19
C PRO A 359 -1.19 -21.97 13.43
N ALA A 360 -1.46 -23.28 13.39
CA ALA A 360 -2.81 -23.83 13.57
C ALA A 360 -3.29 -23.78 15.02
#